data_AF-A0A7V8BGL1-F1
#
_entry.id   AF-A0A7V8BGL1-F1
#
_cell.length_a   1.000
_cell.length_b   1.000
_cell.length_c   1.000
_cell.angle_alpha   90.00
_cell.angle_beta   90.00
_cell.angle_gamma   90.00
#
_symmetry.space_group_name_H-M   'P 1'
#
loop_
_entity.id
_entity.type
_entity.pdbx_description
1 polymer ?
#
loop_
_entity_poly.entity_id
_entity_poly.type
_entity_poly.pdbx_seq_one_letter_code
_entity_poly.pdbx_strand_id
1 'polypeptide(L)'
;MLWEFKNLMTRRVSRGGRRAALGLLLATALIPSPLPAQSYPRGDGQVRLFNYHLNEFAEVRFREGEKILPEGLGQANALLRSRDNSEQAPIDPRLLDLVDHLQDHFQADTVEIISGYRRKEFNESLLKNGRAVSPVSLHTKGQALDIHLDEIREETLRDYLQGLGLGGVGYYGPMDFVHIDVGPVRRWGEGAGARKLVGVLQPEAPVQLTSDKNDYLPGETLLFTWTLPEGLSPDRVQGLKLELFRRGKWIACPTTEAAAPEFRLPAASLQCEGAGKGPSHGKFRWTFQLPGNPALLSSNEFYLKKS
;
A
#
# COMPACT_ATOMS: atom_id res chain seq x y z
N MET A 1 27.97 -50.98 15.67
CA MET A 1 29.07 -51.97 15.65
C MET A 1 28.42 -53.34 15.77
N LEU A 2 28.57 -54.19 14.75
CA LEU A 2 28.25 -55.63 14.72
C LEU A 2 26.75 -55.99 14.85
N TRP A 3 26.19 -57.03 14.23
CA TRP A 3 26.37 -57.86 13.04
C TRP A 3 25.14 -58.82 13.06
N GLU A 4 24.78 -59.44 11.94
CA GLU A 4 23.66 -60.40 11.83
C GLU A 4 23.77 -61.61 12.79
N PHE A 5 22.67 -62.35 12.99
CA PHE A 5 22.54 -63.75 12.52
C PHE A 5 21.11 -64.34 12.73
N LYS A 6 20.56 -64.85 11.62
CA LYS A 6 19.65 -66.01 11.36
C LYS A 6 18.74 -66.57 12.46
N ASN A 7 17.51 -66.91 12.05
CA ASN A 7 17.04 -68.30 12.17
C ASN A 7 15.94 -68.68 11.15
N LEU A 8 16.14 -69.85 10.53
CA LEU A 8 15.20 -70.56 9.67
C LEU A 8 14.09 -71.20 10.52
N MET A 9 12.85 -71.18 10.03
CA MET A 9 11.94 -72.32 10.21
C MET A 9 11.21 -72.64 8.91
N THR A 10 11.29 -73.91 8.58
CA THR A 10 10.71 -74.63 7.46
C THR A 10 9.20 -74.80 7.62
N ARG A 11 8.44 -74.73 6.53
CA ARG A 11 7.17 -75.48 6.36
C ARG A 11 6.85 -75.69 4.89
N ARG A 12 6.57 -76.95 4.55
CA ARG A 12 6.21 -77.47 3.22
C ARG A 12 4.71 -77.23 2.90
N VAL A 13 4.48 -76.86 1.65
CA VAL A 13 3.48 -77.35 0.67
C VAL A 13 1.99 -77.37 1.08
N SER A 14 1.17 -76.62 0.33
CA SER A 14 0.06 -77.23 -0.42
C SER A 14 -0.30 -76.38 -1.66
N ARG A 15 -0.42 -77.06 -2.81
CA ARG A 15 -0.94 -76.52 -4.06
C ARG A 15 -2.48 -76.45 -3.94
N GLY A 16 -3.03 -75.25 -3.98
CA GLY A 16 -4.47 -75.02 -4.15
C GLY A 16 -4.68 -74.03 -5.29
N GLY A 17 -5.17 -74.52 -6.43
CA GLY A 17 -5.48 -73.70 -7.60
C GLY A 17 -6.54 -72.64 -7.28
N ARG A 18 -6.27 -71.39 -7.64
CA ARG A 18 -7.28 -70.34 -7.77
C ARG A 18 -7.05 -69.63 -9.10
N ARG A 19 -8.06 -69.72 -9.96
CA ARG A 19 -8.16 -69.02 -11.24
C ARG A 19 -8.04 -67.52 -10.96
N ALA A 20 -7.03 -66.86 -11.53
CA ALA A 20 -6.93 -65.41 -11.53
C ALA A 20 -7.94 -64.88 -12.56
N ALA A 21 -9.08 -64.36 -12.10
CA ALA A 21 -9.94 -63.51 -12.92
C ALA A 21 -9.28 -62.14 -12.96
N LEU A 22 -8.75 -61.77 -14.13
CA LEU A 22 -8.20 -60.44 -14.39
C LEU A 22 -9.39 -59.46 -14.53
N GLY A 23 -9.81 -58.86 -13.42
CA GLY A 23 -10.78 -57.77 -13.42
C GLY A 23 -10.12 -56.51 -13.97
N LEU A 24 -10.54 -56.10 -15.18
CA LEU A 24 -10.11 -54.84 -15.79
C LEU A 24 -10.78 -53.68 -15.05
N LEU A 25 -10.11 -53.12 -14.05
CA LEU A 25 -10.50 -51.85 -13.43
C LEU A 25 -10.23 -50.72 -14.43
N LEU A 26 -11.27 -50.25 -15.13
CA LEU A 26 -11.21 -48.97 -15.83
C LEU A 26 -11.09 -47.86 -14.78
N ALA A 27 -9.86 -47.40 -14.53
CA ALA A 27 -9.62 -46.15 -13.82
C ALA A 27 -10.01 -44.99 -14.76
N THR A 28 -11.22 -44.46 -14.61
CA THR A 28 -11.60 -43.18 -15.21
C THR A 28 -10.73 -42.10 -14.58
N ALA A 29 -9.70 -41.65 -15.30
CA ALA A 29 -8.93 -40.48 -14.90
C ALA A 29 -9.86 -39.27 -14.93
N LEU A 30 -10.26 -38.79 -13.74
CA LEU A 30 -10.88 -37.48 -13.59
C LEU A 30 -9.82 -36.45 -13.99
N ILE A 31 -9.94 -35.91 -15.20
CA ILE A 31 -9.12 -34.77 -15.62
C ILE A 31 -9.61 -33.59 -14.78
N PRO A 32 -8.79 -33.02 -13.87
CA PRO A 32 -9.20 -31.84 -13.13
C PRO A 32 -9.45 -30.72 -14.15
N SER A 33 -10.69 -30.26 -14.22
CA SER A 33 -11.03 -29.09 -15.04
C SER A 33 -10.27 -27.89 -14.48
N PRO A 34 -9.61 -27.07 -15.31
CA PRO A 34 -8.98 -25.85 -14.81
C PRO A 34 -10.05 -24.99 -14.16
N LEU A 35 -9.82 -24.62 -12.89
CA LEU A 35 -10.69 -23.64 -12.22
C LEU A 35 -10.70 -22.37 -13.07
N PRO A 36 -11.87 -21.77 -13.34
CA PRO A 36 -11.93 -20.50 -14.04
C PRO A 36 -11.06 -19.49 -13.29
N ALA A 37 -10.21 -18.77 -14.03
CA ALA A 37 -9.43 -17.69 -13.45
C ALA A 37 -10.41 -16.70 -12.79
N GLN A 38 -10.19 -16.38 -11.52
CA GLN A 38 -11.01 -15.41 -10.81
C GLN A 38 -10.94 -14.07 -11.55
N SER A 39 -12.07 -13.59 -12.06
CA SER A 39 -12.17 -12.31 -12.75
C SER A 39 -12.11 -11.18 -11.73
N TYR A 40 -11.12 -10.31 -11.86
CA TYR A 40 -11.05 -9.08 -11.08
C TYR A 40 -11.85 -7.98 -11.77
N PRO A 41 -12.50 -7.08 -11.01
CA PRO A 41 -13.12 -5.89 -11.59
C PRO A 41 -12.03 -5.02 -12.23
N ARG A 42 -12.44 -4.20 -13.20
CA ARG A 42 -11.55 -3.38 -14.02
C ARG A 42 -12.13 -1.96 -14.12
N GLY A 43 -11.26 -0.98 -14.30
CA GLY A 43 -11.60 0.39 -14.61
C GLY A 43 -11.40 0.71 -16.09
N ASP A 44 -10.95 1.93 -16.38
CA ASP A 44 -10.71 2.46 -17.72
C ASP A 44 -9.36 2.03 -18.36
N GLY A 45 -8.55 1.25 -17.63
CA GLY A 45 -7.25 0.76 -18.05
C GLY A 45 -6.08 1.72 -17.82
N GLN A 46 -6.31 2.79 -17.05
CA GLN A 46 -5.31 3.79 -16.66
C GLN A 46 -5.21 3.91 -15.13
N VAL A 47 -3.98 3.94 -14.62
CA VAL A 47 -3.71 4.17 -13.20
C VAL A 47 -2.80 5.36 -12.98
N ARG A 48 -3.16 6.23 -12.03
CA ARG A 48 -2.28 7.28 -11.51
C ARG A 48 -1.66 6.82 -10.21
N LEU A 49 -0.36 6.57 -10.23
CA LEU A 49 0.35 5.94 -9.13
C LEU A 49 1.47 6.86 -8.63
N PHE A 50 1.63 6.95 -7.31
CA PHE A 50 2.73 7.66 -6.68
C PHE A 50 3.51 6.71 -5.76
N ASN A 51 4.78 6.44 -6.04
CA ASN A 51 5.64 5.70 -5.13
C ASN A 51 6.13 6.63 -4.03
N TYR A 52 5.56 6.45 -2.83
CA TYR A 52 5.79 7.33 -1.69
C TYR A 52 7.26 7.36 -1.25
N HIS A 53 7.97 6.22 -1.30
CA HIS A 53 9.36 6.14 -0.82
C HIS A 53 10.40 6.59 -1.85
N LEU A 54 10.06 6.50 -3.14
CA LEU A 54 10.96 6.92 -4.22
C LEU A 54 10.64 8.32 -4.72
N ASN A 55 9.53 8.91 -4.26
CA ASN A 55 9.02 10.21 -4.70
C ASN A 55 8.84 10.27 -6.23
N GLU A 56 8.25 9.22 -6.80
CA GLU A 56 8.04 9.06 -8.24
C GLU A 56 6.55 8.95 -8.55
N PHE A 57 6.11 9.64 -9.59
CA PHE A 57 4.73 9.61 -10.07
C PHE A 57 4.68 9.15 -11.53
N ALA A 58 3.67 8.35 -11.86
CA ALA A 58 3.36 8.00 -13.24
C ALA A 58 1.85 7.88 -13.47
N GLU A 59 1.41 8.35 -14.64
CA GLU A 59 0.12 7.97 -15.22
C GLU A 59 0.38 6.83 -16.22
N VAL A 60 -0.13 5.65 -15.93
CA VAL A 60 0.19 4.43 -16.69
C VAL A 60 -1.06 3.90 -17.35
N ARG A 61 -1.08 3.87 -18.68
CA ARG A 61 -2.08 3.13 -19.45
C ARG A 61 -1.56 1.72 -19.72
N PHE A 62 -2.06 0.74 -18.97
CA PHE A 62 -1.61 -0.65 -19.06
C PHE A 62 -2.60 -1.56 -19.80
N ARG A 63 -3.79 -1.05 -20.12
CA ARG A 63 -4.86 -1.81 -20.77
C ARG A 63 -5.66 -0.94 -21.75
N GLU A 64 -6.14 -1.59 -22.80
CA GLU A 64 -7.13 -1.06 -23.75
C GLU A 64 -8.16 -2.15 -24.06
N GLY A 65 -9.34 -2.05 -23.44
CA GLY A 65 -10.33 -3.13 -23.45
C GLY A 65 -9.75 -4.43 -22.88
N GLU A 66 -9.81 -5.52 -23.63
CA GLU A 66 -9.23 -6.82 -23.21
C GLU A 66 -7.70 -6.89 -23.39
N LYS A 67 -7.12 -5.97 -24.16
CA LYS A 67 -5.70 -6.00 -24.51
C LYS A 67 -4.85 -5.38 -23.41
N ILE A 68 -3.86 -6.15 -22.94
CA ILE A 68 -2.80 -5.64 -22.06
C ILE A 68 -1.71 -4.99 -22.91
N LEU A 69 -1.24 -3.81 -22.50
CA LEU A 69 -0.20 -3.04 -23.16
C LEU A 69 1.16 -3.31 -22.50
N PRO A 70 2.12 -3.95 -23.18
CA PRO A 70 3.42 -4.29 -22.60
C PRO A 70 4.22 -3.08 -22.10
N GLU A 71 4.13 -1.95 -22.81
CA GLU A 71 4.79 -0.71 -22.41
C GLU A 71 4.26 -0.19 -21.07
N GLY A 72 2.92 -0.14 -20.91
CA GLY A 72 2.29 0.25 -19.65
C GLY A 72 2.65 -0.70 -18.51
N LEU A 73 2.70 -2.01 -18.74
CA LEU A 73 3.21 -2.95 -17.75
C LEU A 73 4.67 -2.67 -17.37
N GLY A 74 5.52 -2.34 -18.34
CA GLY A 74 6.91 -1.96 -18.08
C GLY A 74 7.02 -0.72 -17.18
N GLN A 75 6.21 0.31 -17.44
CA GLN A 75 6.14 1.50 -16.59
C GLN A 75 5.64 1.18 -15.18
N ALA A 76 4.60 0.35 -15.05
CA ALA A 76 4.10 -0.10 -13.75
C ALA A 76 5.16 -0.91 -12.98
N ASN A 77 5.85 -1.84 -13.63
CA ASN A 77 6.92 -2.63 -13.00
C ASN A 77 8.05 -1.74 -12.48
N ALA A 78 8.43 -0.72 -13.25
CA ALA A 78 9.43 0.25 -12.84
C ALA A 78 8.96 1.03 -11.61
N LEU A 79 7.75 1.59 -11.62
CA LEU A 79 7.24 2.36 -10.49
C LEU A 79 7.03 1.52 -9.22
N LEU A 80 6.61 0.26 -9.38
CA LEU A 80 6.28 -0.67 -8.29
C LEU A 80 7.47 -1.52 -7.83
N ARG A 81 8.69 -1.16 -8.21
CA ARG A 81 9.92 -1.89 -7.91
C ARG A 81 10.29 -1.93 -6.42
N SER A 82 11.21 -2.82 -6.06
CA SER A 82 11.75 -2.91 -4.70
C SER A 82 12.50 -1.63 -4.35
N ARG A 83 12.06 -0.95 -3.28
CA ARG A 83 12.58 0.39 -2.92
C ARG A 83 14.04 0.41 -2.48
N ASP A 84 14.58 -0.73 -2.06
CA ASP A 84 15.88 -0.80 -1.40
C ASP A 84 17.06 -0.95 -2.37
N ASN A 85 16.81 -1.48 -3.57
CA ASN A 85 17.82 -1.64 -4.62
C ASN A 85 17.30 -1.36 -6.04
N SER A 86 16.05 -0.91 -6.19
CA SER A 86 15.38 -0.70 -7.48
C SER A 86 15.21 -1.95 -8.35
N GLU A 87 15.27 -3.15 -7.77
CA GLU A 87 14.98 -4.39 -8.50
C GLU A 87 13.50 -4.44 -8.91
N GLN A 88 13.26 -4.67 -10.20
CA GLN A 88 11.93 -4.78 -10.79
C GLN A 88 11.53 -6.24 -10.95
N ALA A 89 10.23 -6.51 -10.90
CA ALA A 89 9.65 -7.79 -11.26
C ALA A 89 8.34 -7.58 -12.04
N PRO A 90 7.90 -8.56 -12.83
CA PRO A 90 6.58 -8.52 -13.44
C PRO A 90 5.48 -8.39 -12.39
N ILE A 91 4.69 -7.32 -12.47
CA ILE A 91 3.49 -7.13 -11.67
C ILE A 91 2.34 -7.89 -12.35
N ASP A 92 1.55 -8.60 -11.54
CA ASP A 92 0.38 -9.34 -12.01
C ASP A 92 -0.66 -8.35 -12.57
N PRO A 93 -1.08 -8.47 -13.84
CA PRO A 93 -2.04 -7.54 -14.44
C PRO A 93 -3.38 -7.48 -13.71
N ARG A 94 -3.78 -8.55 -13.01
CA ARG A 94 -5.00 -8.56 -12.19
C ARG A 94 -4.92 -7.61 -10.99
N LEU A 95 -3.70 -7.38 -10.49
CA LEU A 95 -3.44 -6.45 -9.40
C LEU A 95 -3.62 -5.01 -9.89
N LEU A 96 -3.15 -4.71 -11.10
CA LEU A 96 -3.38 -3.42 -11.75
C LEU A 96 -4.85 -3.22 -12.09
N ASP A 97 -5.55 -4.24 -12.59
CA ASP A 97 -7.01 -4.22 -12.81
C ASP A 97 -7.78 -3.84 -11.53
N LEU A 98 -7.39 -4.42 -10.38
CA LEU A 98 -7.99 -4.08 -9.09
C LEU A 98 -7.70 -2.62 -8.69
N VAL A 99 -6.46 -2.14 -8.85
CA VAL A 99 -6.10 -0.75 -8.51
C VAL A 99 -6.83 0.26 -9.40
N ASP A 100 -6.90 -0.02 -10.69
CA ASP A 100 -7.66 0.72 -11.70
C ASP A 100 -9.13 0.85 -11.28
N HIS A 101 -9.78 -0.28 -11.00
CA HIS A 101 -11.16 -0.31 -10.49
C HIS A 101 -11.35 0.52 -9.21
N LEU A 102 -10.43 0.45 -8.26
CA LEU A 102 -10.51 1.22 -7.01
C LEU A 102 -10.37 2.72 -7.27
N GLN A 103 -9.42 3.12 -8.11
CA GLN A 103 -9.20 4.53 -8.45
C GLN A 103 -10.44 5.14 -9.11
N ASP A 104 -11.08 4.41 -10.02
CA ASP A 104 -12.30 4.82 -10.71
C ASP A 104 -13.52 4.83 -9.77
N HIS A 105 -13.72 3.77 -9.00
CA HIS A 105 -14.86 3.64 -8.09
C HIS A 105 -14.92 4.79 -7.08
N PHE A 106 -13.77 5.15 -6.50
CA PHE A 106 -13.67 6.21 -5.51
C PHE A 106 -13.39 7.59 -6.09
N GLN A 107 -13.16 7.70 -7.41
CA GLN A 107 -12.74 8.92 -8.08
C GLN A 107 -11.53 9.55 -7.37
N ALA A 108 -10.56 8.70 -7.00
CA ALA A 108 -9.35 9.14 -6.31
C ALA A 108 -8.40 9.84 -7.29
N ASP A 109 -7.70 10.89 -6.86
CA ASP A 109 -6.73 11.55 -7.74
C ASP A 109 -5.49 10.67 -7.98
N THR A 110 -4.98 10.04 -6.93
CA THR A 110 -3.73 9.28 -6.97
C THR A 110 -3.84 8.08 -6.03
N VAL A 111 -3.30 6.93 -6.46
CA VAL A 111 -3.03 5.79 -5.57
C VAL A 111 -1.59 5.91 -5.10
N GLU A 112 -1.40 6.10 -3.80
CA GLU A 112 -0.09 6.14 -3.19
C GLU A 112 0.37 4.72 -2.84
N ILE A 113 1.53 4.37 -3.37
CA ILE A 113 2.17 3.07 -3.20
C ILE A 113 3.14 3.19 -2.04
N ILE A 114 2.76 2.60 -0.91
CA ILE A 114 3.63 2.42 0.24
C ILE A 114 4.59 1.27 -0.06
N SER A 115 4.13 0.18 -0.66
CA SER A 115 5.01 -0.93 -1.06
C SER A 115 4.50 -1.65 -2.29
N GLY A 116 5.36 -1.78 -3.29
CA GLY A 116 5.16 -2.64 -4.46
C GLY A 116 5.82 -4.02 -4.30
N TYR A 117 6.47 -4.49 -5.36
CA TYR A 117 7.34 -5.68 -5.32
C TYR A 117 8.41 -5.55 -4.24
N ARG A 118 8.72 -6.67 -3.59
CA ARG A 118 9.81 -6.78 -2.62
C ARG A 118 10.73 -7.90 -3.04
N ARG A 119 12.02 -7.63 -3.21
CA ARG A 119 12.99 -8.72 -3.33
C ARG A 119 13.04 -9.53 -2.04
N LYS A 120 13.48 -10.78 -2.14
CA LYS A 120 13.45 -11.73 -1.04
C LYS A 120 14.23 -11.25 0.19
N GLU A 121 15.44 -10.72 0.01
CA GLU A 121 16.29 -10.32 1.14
C GLU A 121 15.73 -9.08 1.86
N PHE A 122 15.04 -8.19 1.14
CA PHE A 122 14.33 -7.07 1.75
C PHE A 122 13.16 -7.57 2.60
N ASN A 123 12.39 -8.54 2.12
CA ASN A 123 11.33 -9.15 2.92
C ASN A 123 11.89 -9.85 4.17
N GLU A 124 13.04 -10.53 4.04
CA GLU A 124 13.75 -11.13 5.18
C GLU A 124 14.29 -10.10 6.17
N SER A 125 14.78 -8.94 5.71
CA SER A 125 15.26 -7.87 6.59
C SER A 125 14.11 -7.25 7.41
N LEU A 126 12.92 -7.10 6.82
CA LEU A 126 11.73 -6.67 7.54
C LEU A 126 11.36 -7.65 8.67
N LEU A 127 11.43 -8.96 8.39
CA LEU A 127 11.18 -10.00 9.38
C LEU A 127 12.19 -9.93 10.53
N LYS A 128 13.49 -9.77 10.21
CA LYS A 128 14.57 -9.61 11.19
C LYS A 128 14.39 -8.37 12.07
N ASN A 129 13.83 -7.30 11.50
CA ASN A 129 13.52 -6.06 12.20
C ASN A 129 12.18 -6.09 12.96
N GLY A 130 11.59 -7.28 13.16
CA GLY A 130 10.39 -7.48 13.99
C GLY A 130 9.10 -6.98 13.34
N ARG A 131 9.07 -6.74 12.03
CA ARG A 131 7.82 -6.41 11.32
C ARG A 131 7.01 -7.68 11.06
N ALA A 132 5.68 -7.59 11.18
CA ALA A 132 4.77 -8.69 10.91
C ALA A 132 4.63 -8.93 9.39
N VAL A 133 5.68 -9.50 8.78
CA VAL A 133 5.70 -9.88 7.37
C VAL A 133 5.64 -11.40 7.22
N SER A 134 4.86 -11.89 6.26
CA SER A 134 4.83 -13.31 5.93
C SER A 134 6.12 -13.74 5.22
N PRO A 135 6.73 -14.87 5.58
CA PRO A 135 7.81 -15.49 4.80
C PRO A 135 7.39 -15.82 3.35
N VAL A 136 6.09 -15.99 3.10
CA VAL A 136 5.49 -16.24 1.77
C VAL A 136 4.68 -15.02 1.32
N SER A 137 5.26 -13.83 1.48
CA SER A 137 4.63 -12.57 1.08
C SER A 137 4.38 -12.53 -0.43
N LEU A 138 3.15 -12.17 -0.85
CA LEU A 138 2.82 -12.02 -2.27
C LEU A 138 3.49 -10.80 -2.92
N HIS A 139 4.08 -9.89 -2.13
CA HIS A 139 4.94 -8.83 -2.66
C HIS A 139 6.15 -9.40 -3.40
N THR A 140 6.70 -10.55 -2.99
CA THR A 140 7.86 -11.17 -3.67
C THR A 140 7.50 -11.83 -5.00
N LYS A 141 6.22 -11.84 -5.35
CA LYS A 141 5.68 -12.39 -6.60
C LYS A 141 5.08 -11.33 -7.51
N GLY A 142 5.18 -10.04 -7.15
CA GLY A 142 4.50 -8.97 -7.88
C GLY A 142 2.97 -9.06 -7.81
N GLN A 143 2.44 -9.68 -6.76
CA GLN A 143 1.02 -10.00 -6.62
C GLN A 143 0.33 -9.25 -5.47
N ALA A 144 1.04 -8.34 -4.80
CA ALA A 144 0.51 -7.54 -3.70
C ALA A 144 1.04 -6.12 -3.69
N LEU A 145 0.22 -5.19 -3.18
CA LEU A 145 0.56 -3.80 -2.92
C LEU A 145 0.11 -3.41 -1.52
N ASP A 146 0.90 -2.55 -0.87
CA ASP A 146 0.45 -1.76 0.26
C ASP A 146 0.14 -0.37 -0.28
N ILE A 147 -1.12 0.05 -0.18
CA ILE A 147 -1.63 1.28 -0.81
C ILE A 147 -2.31 2.20 0.18
N HIS A 148 -2.24 3.48 -0.12
CA HIS A 148 -3.10 4.53 0.41
C HIS A 148 -3.84 5.16 -0.77
N LEU A 149 -5.14 5.38 -0.63
CA LEU A 149 -5.94 5.97 -1.70
C LEU A 149 -6.27 7.42 -1.32
N ASP A 150 -5.79 8.38 -2.11
CA ASP A 150 -5.96 9.79 -1.78
C ASP A 150 -7.44 10.12 -1.59
N GLU A 151 -7.73 10.97 -0.60
CA GLU A 151 -9.08 11.41 -0.23
C GLU A 151 -10.02 10.35 0.39
N ILE A 152 -9.61 9.08 0.47
CA ILE A 152 -10.43 7.96 0.98
C ILE A 152 -9.86 7.39 2.28
N ARG A 153 -10.69 7.21 3.30
CA ARG A 153 -10.26 6.56 4.55
C ARG A 153 -9.95 5.08 4.37
N GLU A 154 -8.96 4.59 5.11
CA GLU A 154 -8.51 3.21 5.04
C GLU A 154 -9.60 2.23 5.48
N GLU A 155 -10.48 2.60 6.42
CA GLU A 155 -11.63 1.77 6.78
C GLU A 155 -12.61 1.63 5.61
N THR A 156 -12.91 2.73 4.93
CA THR A 156 -13.81 2.75 3.77
C THR A 156 -13.25 1.88 2.65
N LEU A 157 -11.95 2.03 2.36
CA LEU A 157 -11.25 1.21 1.36
C LEU A 157 -11.25 -0.27 1.75
N ARG A 158 -10.92 -0.58 3.01
CA ARG A 158 -10.95 -1.95 3.55
C ARG A 158 -12.34 -2.56 3.39
N ASP A 159 -13.39 -1.89 3.83
CA ASP A 159 -14.74 -2.44 3.85
C ASP A 159 -15.24 -2.72 2.43
N TYR A 160 -14.93 -1.82 1.49
CA TYR A 160 -15.21 -2.03 0.07
C TYR A 160 -14.48 -3.26 -0.50
N LEU A 161 -13.16 -3.34 -0.30
CA LEU A 161 -12.33 -4.47 -0.73
C LEU A 161 -12.79 -5.80 -0.11
N GLN A 162 -13.19 -5.77 1.16
CA GLN A 162 -13.74 -6.94 1.85
C GLN A 162 -15.03 -7.40 1.18
N GLY A 163 -15.92 -6.46 0.85
CA GLY A 163 -17.19 -6.70 0.16
C GLY A 163 -17.04 -7.27 -1.25
N LEU A 164 -15.93 -7.01 -1.95
CA LEU A 164 -15.65 -7.65 -3.25
C LEU A 164 -15.46 -9.17 -3.13
N GLY A 165 -15.06 -9.67 -1.95
CA GLY A 165 -14.80 -11.10 -1.76
C GLY A 165 -13.64 -11.65 -2.61
N LEU A 166 -12.73 -10.77 -3.06
CA LEU A 166 -11.56 -11.10 -3.86
C LEU A 166 -10.27 -10.86 -3.06
N GLY A 167 -9.22 -11.61 -3.40
CA GLY A 167 -7.87 -11.33 -2.96
C GLY A 167 -7.65 -11.38 -1.44
N GLY A 168 -6.41 -11.17 -1.01
CA GLY A 168 -6.13 -10.87 0.39
C GLY A 168 -6.26 -9.38 0.67
N VAL A 169 -6.78 -9.05 1.86
CA VAL A 169 -6.90 -7.66 2.35
C VAL A 169 -6.36 -7.58 3.77
N GLY A 170 -5.33 -6.79 3.97
CA GLY A 170 -4.76 -6.47 5.27
C GLY A 170 -5.02 -5.02 5.65
N TYR A 171 -5.56 -4.76 6.84
CA TYR A 171 -5.81 -3.40 7.30
C TYR A 171 -4.75 -2.92 8.27
N TYR A 172 -4.13 -1.78 7.95
CA TYR A 172 -3.06 -1.15 8.72
C TYR A 172 -3.31 0.36 8.87
N GLY A 173 -4.54 0.72 9.27
CA GLY A 173 -4.97 2.12 9.44
C GLY A 173 -4.04 3.00 10.29
N PRO A 174 -3.51 2.54 11.45
CA PRO A 174 -2.55 3.34 12.23
C PRO A 174 -1.22 3.66 11.52
N MET A 175 -0.95 3.00 10.39
CA MET A 175 0.19 3.22 9.50
C MET A 175 -0.23 3.83 8.15
N ASP A 176 -1.48 4.29 8.03
CA ASP A 176 -2.11 4.92 6.85
C ASP A 176 -2.09 4.07 5.56
N PHE A 177 -2.20 2.74 5.65
CA PHE A 177 -2.30 1.91 4.45
C PHE A 177 -3.20 0.68 4.57
N VAL A 178 -3.62 0.18 3.40
CA VAL A 178 -4.31 -1.09 3.21
C VAL A 178 -3.46 -1.97 2.30
N HIS A 179 -3.23 -3.20 2.73
CA HIS A 179 -2.65 -4.25 1.90
C HIS A 179 -3.71 -4.86 1.00
N ILE A 180 -3.39 -5.03 -0.28
CA ILE A 180 -4.20 -5.73 -1.28
C ILE A 180 -3.34 -6.75 -2.03
N ASP A 181 -3.93 -7.90 -2.38
CA ASP A 181 -3.27 -8.89 -3.22
C ASP A 181 -4.24 -9.71 -4.05
N VAL A 182 -3.75 -10.37 -5.10
CA VAL A 182 -4.55 -11.20 -6.01
C VAL A 182 -4.46 -12.71 -5.74
N GLY A 183 -4.15 -13.08 -4.49
CA GLY A 183 -4.12 -14.45 -4.02
C GLY A 183 -5.48 -14.98 -3.53
N PRO A 184 -5.49 -16.06 -2.73
CA PRO A 184 -6.72 -16.55 -2.08
C PRO A 184 -7.35 -15.50 -1.18
N VAL A 185 -8.66 -15.63 -0.95
CA VAL A 185 -9.40 -14.75 -0.04
C VAL A 185 -8.92 -14.92 1.39
N ARG A 186 -8.41 -13.84 1.97
CA ARG A 186 -7.96 -13.79 3.37
C ARG A 186 -8.03 -12.36 3.89
N ARG A 187 -8.33 -12.22 5.18
CA ARG A 187 -8.47 -10.91 5.85
C ARG A 187 -7.62 -10.91 7.12
N TRP A 188 -6.88 -9.84 7.35
CA TRP A 188 -6.07 -9.66 8.55
C TRP A 188 -5.87 -8.16 8.83
N GLY A 189 -5.22 -7.85 9.94
CA GLY A 189 -4.85 -6.49 10.27
C GLY A 189 -4.17 -6.41 11.61
N GLU A 190 -3.41 -5.35 11.83
CA GLU A 190 -2.85 -5.04 13.15
C GLU A 190 -3.90 -4.25 13.94
N GLY A 191 -4.40 -4.85 15.01
CA GLY A 191 -5.30 -4.19 15.95
C GLY A 191 -4.51 -3.24 16.85
N ALA A 192 -4.89 -1.97 16.85
CA ALA A 192 -4.48 -0.93 17.79
C ALA A 192 -2.96 -0.71 17.95
N GLY A 193 -2.47 0.39 17.38
CA GLY A 193 -1.14 0.93 17.65
C GLY A 193 -1.19 2.46 17.69
N ALA A 194 -0.18 3.07 18.31
CA ALA A 194 -0.02 4.52 18.24
C ALA A 194 0.16 4.92 16.76
N ARG A 195 -0.54 6.00 16.36
CA ARG A 195 -0.40 6.64 15.06
C ARG A 195 1.08 6.85 14.72
N LYS A 196 1.47 6.51 13.49
CA LYS A 196 2.75 6.95 12.93
C LYS A 196 2.55 8.19 12.08
N LEU A 197 3.30 9.25 12.38
CA LEU A 197 3.36 10.41 11.52
C LEU A 197 3.98 10.00 10.17
N VAL A 198 3.35 10.45 9.09
CA VAL A 198 3.83 10.24 7.72
C VAL A 198 4.39 11.55 7.16
N GLY A 199 5.22 11.46 6.12
CA GLY A 199 5.59 12.60 5.28
C GLY A 199 6.57 13.62 5.85
N VAL A 200 7.25 13.32 6.96
CA VAL A 200 8.18 14.28 7.57
C VAL A 200 9.49 14.30 6.76
N LEU A 201 9.81 15.41 6.09
CA LEU A 201 11.03 15.54 5.29
C LEU A 201 12.31 15.48 6.15
N GLN A 202 12.24 15.92 7.42
CA GLN A 202 13.36 15.90 8.37
C GLN A 202 12.88 15.51 9.77
N PRO A 203 12.65 14.21 10.03
CA PRO A 203 12.10 13.74 11.30
C PRO A 203 13.03 14.01 12.49
N GLU A 204 14.33 14.17 12.25
CA GLU A 204 15.33 14.46 13.28
C GLU A 204 15.54 15.97 13.51
N ALA A 205 14.81 16.84 12.78
CA ALA A 205 14.95 18.28 12.96
C ALA A 205 14.50 18.69 14.37
N PRO A 206 15.23 19.60 15.05
CA PRO A 206 14.90 20.03 16.40
C PRO A 206 13.61 20.88 16.46
N VAL A 207 13.14 21.34 15.30
CA VAL A 207 11.87 22.04 15.12
C VAL A 207 10.93 21.12 14.37
N GLN A 208 9.76 20.88 14.94
CA GLN A 208 8.70 20.08 14.31
C GLN A 208 7.40 20.87 14.29
N LEU A 209 6.67 20.78 13.19
CA LEU A 209 5.27 21.17 13.11
C LEU A 209 4.45 19.90 12.92
N THR A 210 3.57 19.60 13.86
CA THR A 210 2.79 18.36 13.83
C THR A 210 1.31 18.65 13.90
N SER A 211 0.55 17.89 13.15
CA SER A 211 -0.91 17.86 13.18
C SER A 211 -1.39 16.80 14.18
N ASP A 212 -2.55 16.96 14.80
CA ASP A 212 -3.07 16.02 15.80
C ASP A 212 -3.57 14.70 15.19
N LYS A 213 -3.98 14.71 13.92
CA LYS A 213 -4.37 13.54 13.10
C LYS A 213 -3.70 13.52 11.73
N ASN A 214 -3.56 12.32 11.15
CA ASN A 214 -3.20 12.19 9.73
C ASN A 214 -4.42 12.50 8.87
N ASP A 215 -5.59 12.01 9.27
CA ASP A 215 -6.82 12.17 8.50
C ASP A 215 -7.81 13.10 9.19
N TYR A 216 -8.40 13.98 8.39
CA TYR A 216 -9.47 14.89 8.78
C TYR A 216 -10.68 14.74 7.86
N LEU A 217 -11.86 15.00 8.41
CA LEU A 217 -13.11 15.11 7.66
C LEU A 217 -13.50 16.59 7.45
N PRO A 218 -14.36 16.92 6.47
CA PRO A 218 -14.67 18.32 6.10
C PRO A 218 -15.26 19.19 7.22
N GLY A 219 -15.87 18.58 8.24
CA GLY A 219 -16.42 19.28 9.41
C GLY A 219 -15.46 19.42 10.58
N GLU A 220 -14.25 18.88 10.49
CA GLU A 220 -13.29 18.90 11.59
C GLU A 220 -12.44 20.17 11.60
N THR A 221 -11.84 20.43 12.76
CA THR A 221 -10.81 21.44 12.93
C THR A 221 -9.48 20.75 13.07
N LEU A 222 -8.54 21.11 12.19
CA LEU A 222 -7.16 20.66 12.23
C LEU A 222 -6.44 21.40 13.35
N LEU A 223 -5.71 20.67 14.19
CA LEU A 223 -4.88 21.24 15.24
C LEU A 223 -3.40 21.04 14.90
N PHE A 224 -2.64 22.12 14.91
CA PHE A 224 -1.21 22.09 14.67
C PHE A 224 -0.44 22.60 15.87
N THR A 225 0.62 21.88 16.23
CA THR A 225 1.51 22.20 17.35
C THR A 225 2.95 22.30 16.88
N TRP A 226 3.61 23.39 17.25
CA TRP A 226 5.05 23.56 17.11
C TRP A 226 5.78 22.94 18.30
N THR A 227 6.76 22.07 18.02
CA THR A 227 7.75 21.62 18.99
C THR A 227 9.07 22.33 18.66
N LEU A 228 9.53 23.18 19.57
CA LEU A 228 10.67 24.08 19.36
C LEU A 228 11.69 23.93 20.51
N PRO A 229 13.00 24.10 20.25
CA PRO A 229 13.99 24.24 21.30
C PRO A 229 13.75 25.49 22.15
N GLU A 230 14.27 25.47 23.38
CA GLU A 230 14.23 26.64 24.26
C GLU A 230 14.86 27.87 23.59
N GLY A 231 14.16 29.01 23.64
CA GLY A 231 14.61 30.27 23.04
C GLY A 231 14.27 30.47 21.55
N LEU A 232 13.66 29.47 20.88
CA LEU A 232 13.09 29.62 19.53
C LEU A 232 11.57 29.80 19.63
N SER A 233 11.03 30.70 18.81
CA SER A 233 9.59 31.01 18.77
C SER A 233 9.06 30.89 17.33
N PRO A 234 7.79 30.51 17.11
CA PRO A 234 7.24 30.28 15.77
C PRO A 234 7.33 31.49 14.82
N ASP A 235 7.31 32.72 15.35
CA ASP A 235 7.46 33.97 14.57
C ASP A 235 8.81 34.09 13.86
N ARG A 236 9.79 33.29 14.27
CA ARG A 236 11.12 33.23 13.63
C ARG A 236 11.12 32.36 12.38
N VAL A 237 10.13 31.51 12.18
CA VAL A 237 10.02 30.64 11.00
C VAL A 237 9.75 31.50 9.76
N GLN A 238 10.42 31.17 8.65
CA GLN A 238 10.32 31.90 7.40
C GLN A 238 9.63 31.08 6.33
N GLY A 239 8.85 31.75 5.48
CA GLY A 239 8.28 31.14 4.28
C GLY A 239 7.31 30.01 4.56
N LEU A 240 6.60 30.04 5.70
CA LEU A 240 5.58 29.06 6.04
C LEU A 240 4.48 29.02 4.98
N LYS A 241 4.30 27.86 4.34
CA LYS A 241 3.36 27.65 3.26
C LYS A 241 2.62 26.34 3.46
N LEU A 242 1.32 26.34 3.22
CA LEU A 242 0.57 25.11 3.02
C LEU A 242 0.71 24.67 1.57
N GLU A 243 0.91 23.37 1.35
CA GLU A 243 0.97 22.76 0.04
C GLU A 243 -0.03 21.59 -0.06
N LEU A 244 -0.71 21.48 -1.19
CA LEU A 244 -1.57 20.37 -1.57
C LEU A 244 -0.84 19.48 -2.60
N PHE A 245 -0.85 18.18 -2.39
CA PHE A 245 -0.31 17.21 -3.32
C PHE A 245 -1.33 16.85 -4.40
N ARG A 246 -0.91 16.94 -5.67
CA ARG A 246 -1.67 16.54 -6.84
C ARG A 246 -0.76 15.91 -7.86
N ARG A 247 -1.05 14.68 -8.26
CA ARG A 247 -0.38 14.00 -9.39
C ARG A 247 1.15 14.12 -9.38
N GLY A 248 1.77 13.82 -8.23
CA GLY A 248 3.22 13.88 -8.08
C GLY A 248 3.82 15.26 -7.76
N LYS A 249 2.99 16.30 -7.60
CA LYS A 249 3.46 17.68 -7.39
C LYS A 249 2.82 18.31 -6.16
N TRP A 250 3.59 19.11 -5.46
CA TRP A 250 3.13 19.97 -4.38
C TRP A 250 2.75 21.34 -4.93
N ILE A 251 1.53 21.79 -4.65
CA ILE A 251 0.96 23.06 -5.12
C ILE A 251 0.70 23.94 -3.90
N ALA A 252 1.25 25.16 -3.91
CA ALA A 252 1.05 26.09 -2.80
C ALA A 252 -0.42 26.54 -2.69
N CYS A 253 -0.92 26.63 -1.46
CA CYS A 253 -2.26 27.07 -1.15
C CYS A 253 -2.24 28.51 -0.59
N PRO A 254 -3.24 29.34 -0.91
CA PRO A 254 -3.41 30.64 -0.27
C PRO A 254 -3.89 30.43 1.17
N THR A 255 -2.97 30.45 2.14
CA THR A 255 -3.33 30.37 3.57
C THR A 255 -2.75 31.55 4.32
N THR A 256 -3.54 32.17 5.19
CA THR A 256 -3.20 33.48 5.73
C THR A 256 -2.58 33.50 7.12
N GLU A 257 -2.53 32.43 7.92
CA GLU A 257 -2.00 32.57 9.29
C GLU A 257 -1.64 31.24 9.98
N ALA A 258 -0.41 31.15 10.51
CA ALA A 258 0.08 30.01 11.30
C ALA A 258 1.30 30.38 12.19
N ALA A 259 1.24 31.54 12.87
CA ALA A 259 2.36 32.08 13.66
C ALA A 259 2.25 31.89 15.19
N ALA A 260 1.25 31.15 15.68
CA ALA A 260 1.11 30.84 17.10
C ALA A 260 1.76 29.48 17.45
N PRO A 261 2.21 29.25 18.71
CA PRO A 261 2.77 27.96 19.14
C PRO A 261 1.84 26.77 18.89
N GLU A 262 0.54 27.02 19.02
CA GLU A 262 -0.54 26.15 18.58
C GLU A 262 -1.49 26.97 17.71
N PHE A 263 -1.95 26.42 16.59
CA PHE A 263 -2.96 27.06 15.75
C PHE A 263 -3.96 26.04 15.21
N ARG A 264 -5.15 26.55 14.86
CA ARG A 264 -6.30 25.76 14.43
C ARG A 264 -6.78 26.23 13.08
N LEU A 265 -7.13 25.28 12.23
CA LEU A 265 -7.71 25.56 10.92
C LEU A 265 -8.96 24.72 10.71
N PRO A 266 -10.13 25.33 10.45
CA PRO A 266 -11.28 24.58 10.00
C PRO A 266 -10.95 23.88 8.67
N ALA A 267 -11.29 22.60 8.50
CA ALA A 267 -11.04 21.89 7.25
C ALA A 267 -11.66 22.60 6.03
N ALA A 268 -12.84 23.22 6.22
CA ALA A 268 -13.52 24.01 5.20
C ALA A 268 -12.75 25.27 4.73
N SER A 269 -11.73 25.71 5.46
CA SER A 269 -10.86 26.84 5.09
C SER A 269 -9.75 26.45 4.12
N LEU A 270 -9.48 25.14 3.94
CA LEU A 270 -8.46 24.65 3.02
C LEU A 270 -8.97 24.79 1.58
N GLN A 271 -8.61 25.90 0.94
CA GLN A 271 -8.94 26.20 -0.46
C GLN A 271 -7.65 26.41 -1.24
N CYS A 272 -7.30 25.45 -2.09
CA CYS A 272 -6.14 25.50 -2.97
C CYS A 272 -6.60 25.61 -4.42
N GLU A 273 -5.81 26.31 -5.25
CA GLU A 273 -6.08 26.40 -6.68
C GLU A 273 -6.06 25.01 -7.32
N GLY A 274 -7.03 24.75 -8.21
CA GLY A 274 -7.16 23.47 -8.92
C GLY A 274 -8.03 22.40 -8.24
N ALA A 275 -8.57 22.65 -7.04
CA ALA A 275 -9.41 21.68 -6.32
C ALA A 275 -10.93 21.74 -6.63
N GLY A 276 -11.38 22.68 -7.46
CA GLY A 276 -12.81 22.87 -7.78
C GLY A 276 -13.58 23.71 -6.74
N LYS A 277 -14.92 23.62 -6.72
CA LYS A 277 -15.77 24.31 -5.72
C LYS A 277 -15.88 23.47 -4.45
N GLY A 278 -15.48 24.02 -3.30
CA GLY A 278 -15.58 23.36 -1.99
C GLY A 278 -14.20 23.20 -1.31
N PRO A 279 -14.13 22.49 -0.16
CA PRO A 279 -12.86 22.18 0.48
C PRO A 279 -11.97 21.37 -0.46
N SER A 280 -10.68 21.71 -0.48
CA SER A 280 -9.68 20.93 -1.19
C SER A 280 -9.43 19.63 -0.43
N HIS A 281 -9.98 18.52 -0.89
CA HIS A 281 -9.67 17.21 -0.33
C HIS A 281 -8.24 16.80 -0.69
N GLY A 282 -7.70 15.80 -0.02
CA GLY A 282 -6.48 15.12 -0.40
C GLY A 282 -5.31 15.42 0.52
N LYS A 283 -4.11 15.15 0.04
CA LYS A 283 -2.89 15.22 0.85
C LYS A 283 -2.28 16.62 0.93
N PHE A 284 -1.88 17.00 2.14
CA PHE A 284 -1.32 18.29 2.49
C PHE A 284 -0.04 18.17 3.31
N ARG A 285 0.76 19.24 3.28
CA ARG A 285 1.82 19.48 4.26
C ARG A 285 2.06 20.98 4.43
N TRP A 286 2.68 21.35 5.53
CA TRP A 286 3.31 22.66 5.67
C TRP A 286 4.78 22.57 5.29
N THR A 287 5.30 23.59 4.62
CA THR A 287 6.74 23.76 4.38
C THR A 287 7.22 25.08 4.96
N PHE A 288 8.46 25.11 5.45
CA PHE A 288 9.03 26.29 6.11
C PHE A 288 10.55 26.25 6.20
N GLN A 289 11.19 27.36 6.57
CA GLN A 289 12.64 27.47 6.77
C GLN A 289 12.95 28.14 8.11
N LEU A 290 14.15 27.88 8.64
CA LEU A 290 14.66 28.56 9.83
C LEU A 290 15.61 29.71 9.44
N PRO A 291 15.71 30.79 10.23
CA PRO A 291 16.63 31.89 9.96
C PRO A 291 18.07 31.39 9.84
N GLY A 292 18.74 31.75 8.74
CA GLY A 292 20.13 31.33 8.49
C GLY A 292 20.30 29.85 8.11
N ASN A 293 19.20 29.09 7.97
CA ASN A 293 19.24 27.71 7.49
C ASN A 293 18.52 27.61 6.12
N PRO A 294 19.24 27.28 5.04
CA PRO A 294 18.63 27.15 3.72
C PRO A 294 17.78 25.89 3.55
N ALA A 295 17.87 24.91 4.45
CA ALA A 295 17.13 23.66 4.34
C ALA A 295 15.62 23.89 4.47
N LEU A 296 14.85 23.37 3.50
CA LEU A 296 13.40 23.36 3.56
C LEU A 296 12.94 22.25 4.52
N LEU A 297 12.19 22.65 5.55
CA LEU A 297 11.55 21.76 6.50
C LEU A 297 10.08 21.54 6.15
N SER A 298 9.50 20.44 6.62
CA SER A 298 8.06 20.20 6.52
C SER A 298 7.42 19.70 7.81
N SER A 299 6.12 19.91 7.93
CA SER A 299 5.30 19.14 8.87
C SER A 299 5.22 17.67 8.47
N ASN A 300 4.55 16.86 9.30
CA ASN A 300 3.97 15.62 8.81
C ASN A 300 2.98 15.89 7.66
N GLU A 301 2.83 14.94 6.75
CA GLU A 301 1.76 14.92 5.76
C GLU A 301 0.44 14.57 6.45
N PHE A 302 -0.64 15.20 6.01
CA PHE A 302 -1.99 14.98 6.51
C PHE A 302 -3.00 15.06 5.36
N TYR A 303 -4.21 14.53 5.55
CA TYR A 303 -5.19 14.32 4.51
C TYR A 303 -6.53 14.90 4.91
N LEU A 304 -7.17 15.63 4.00
CA LEU A 304 -8.59 15.95 4.10
C LEU A 304 -9.38 14.92 3.28
N LYS A 305 -10.03 13.98 3.96
CA LYS A 305 -10.80 12.90 3.35
C LYS A 305 -12.21 13.35 3.00
N LYS A 306 -12.82 12.74 1.98
CA LYS A 306 -14.19 13.04 1.53
C LYS A 306 -15.25 12.56 2.52
N SER A 307 -15.04 11.41 3.17
CA SER A 307 -15.99 10.72 4.07
C SER A 307 -15.34 9.65 4.93
#